data_AF-A0A0C2BC48-F1
#
_entry.id   AF-A0A0C2BC48-F1
#
_cell.length_a   1.000
_cell.length_b   1.000
_cell.length_c   1.000
_cell.angle_alpha   90.00
_cell.angle_beta   90.00
_cell.angle_gamma   90.00
#
_symmetry.space_group_name_H-M   'P 1'
#
loop_
_entity.id
_entity.type
_entity.pdbx_description
1 polymer ?
#
loop_
_entity_poly.entity_id
_entity_poly.type
_entity_poly.pdbx_seq_one_letter_code
_entity_poly.pdbx_strand_id
1 'polypeptide(L)' 'MGTVMSAREESTAETHTPPAGDGAAERAARFGHLPDRIPPERMVEEVPADAPNDPEFGRDPDADWMVKYSA' A
#
# COMPACT_ATOMS: atom_id res chain seq x y z
N MET A 1 8.19 -0.80 38.83
CA MET A 1 7.23 0.29 38.48
C MET A 1 7.84 1.05 37.31
N GLY A 2 7.26 1.16 36.11
CA GLY A 2 6.04 0.61 35.55
C GLY A 2 6.18 0.61 34.02
N THR A 3 5.65 -0.41 33.38
CA THR A 3 5.45 -0.49 31.93
C THR A 3 4.40 0.54 31.53
N VAL A 4 4.69 1.39 30.55
CA VAL A 4 3.65 2.16 29.86
C VAL A 4 3.47 1.49 28.49
N MET A 5 2.44 0.64 28.39
CA MET A 5 1.92 0.22 27.09
C MET A 5 1.36 1.47 26.42
N SER A 6 1.99 1.91 25.34
CA SER A 6 1.39 2.90 24.45
C SER A 6 0.02 2.40 24.02
N ALA A 7 -0.99 3.21 24.32
CA ALA A 7 -2.37 2.98 23.96
C ALA A 7 -2.45 2.69 22.45
N ARG A 8 -3.03 1.55 22.11
CA ARG A 8 -3.55 1.33 20.76
C ARG A 8 -4.63 2.39 20.57
N GLU A 9 -4.47 3.23 19.56
CA GLU A 9 -5.52 4.11 19.10
C GLU A 9 -6.73 3.23 18.77
N GLU A 10 -7.75 3.29 19.63
CA GLU A 10 -9.04 2.68 19.40
C GLU A 10 -9.63 3.37 18.16
N SER A 11 -9.47 2.73 17.01
CA SER A 11 -10.24 3.04 15.82
C SER A 11 -11.70 2.86 16.18
N THR A 12 -12.39 3.95 16.48
CA THR A 12 -13.84 4.00 16.54
C THR A 12 -14.33 3.74 15.12
N ALA A 13 -14.46 2.47 14.76
CA ALA A 13 -15.26 2.05 13.62
C ALA A 13 -16.69 2.48 13.95
N GLU A 14 -17.05 3.70 13.55
CA GLU A 14 -18.44 4.12 13.50
C GLU A 14 -19.20 3.03 12.77
N THR A 15 -20.11 2.37 13.48
CA THR A 15 -20.96 1.34 12.89
C THR A 15 -21.87 2.05 11.92
N HIS A 16 -21.46 2.11 10.65
CA HIS A 16 -22.29 2.59 9.56
C HIS A 16 -23.48 1.65 9.45
N THR A 17 -24.58 2.01 10.11
CA THR A 17 -25.84 1.28 10.03
C THR A 17 -26.39 1.52 8.62
N PRO A 18 -26.40 0.50 7.74
CA PRO A 18 -26.92 0.68 6.40
C PRO A 18 -28.42 1.03 6.49
N PRO A 19 -28.94 1.87 5.57
CA PRO A 19 -30.37 2.18 5.55
C PRO A 19 -31.17 0.89 5.40
N ALA A 20 -32.18 0.71 6.25
CA ALA A 20 -33.07 -0.45 6.23
C ALA A 20 -33.96 -0.38 4.97
N GLY A 21 -33.55 -1.09 3.91
CA GLY A 21 -34.28 -1.16 2.65
C GLY A 21 -33.53 -1.93 1.56
N ASP A 22 -34.29 -2.39 0.56
CA ASP A 22 -33.98 -3.36 -0.52
C ASP A 22 -32.70 -3.13 -1.36
N GLY A 23 -31.93 -2.07 -1.08
CA GLY A 23 -30.69 -1.77 -1.79
C GLY A 23 -29.60 -2.82 -1.66
N ALA A 24 -29.71 -3.79 -0.74
CA ALA A 24 -28.75 -4.91 -0.66
C ALA A 24 -28.80 -5.79 -1.93
N ALA A 25 -29.99 -6.07 -2.46
CA ALA A 25 -30.16 -6.85 -3.67
C ALA A 25 -29.70 -6.08 -4.92
N GLU A 26 -30.02 -4.78 -5.00
CA GLU A 26 -29.58 -3.91 -6.09
C GLU A 26 -28.05 -3.74 -6.13
N ARG A 27 -27.42 -3.62 -4.95
CA ARG A 27 -25.96 -3.59 -4.83
C ARG A 27 -25.34 -4.92 -5.26
N ALA A 28 -25.90 -6.05 -4.83
CA ALA A 28 -25.45 -7.38 -5.24
C ALA A 28 -25.60 -7.60 -6.76
N ALA A 29 -26.67 -7.09 -7.37
CA ALA A 29 -26.84 -7.15 -8.83
C ALA A 29 -25.80 -6.30 -9.58
N ARG A 30 -25.40 -5.16 -9.01
CA ARG A 30 -24.39 -4.27 -9.62
C ARG A 30 -22.96 -4.79 -9.47
N PHE A 31 -22.62 -5.28 -8.28
CA PHE A 31 -21.24 -5.60 -7.91
C PHE A 31 -20.96 -7.11 -7.83
N GLY A 32 -21.98 -7.96 -7.96
CA GLY A 32 -21.86 -9.40 -7.80
C GLY A 32 -21.48 -9.79 -6.37
N HIS A 33 -20.64 -10.81 -6.27
CA HIS A 33 -20.12 -11.31 -5.00
C HIS A 33 -18.70 -10.79 -4.75
N LEU A 34 -18.39 -10.57 -3.48
CA LEU A 34 -17.03 -10.23 -3.07
C LEU A 34 -16.11 -11.44 -3.36
N PRO A 35 -14.96 -11.24 -4.04
CA PRO A 35 -13.98 -12.29 -4.23
C PRO A 35 -13.42 -12.81 -2.90
N ASP A 36 -12.82 -14.00 -2.94
CA ASP A 36 -12.14 -14.57 -1.79
C ASP A 36 -11.02 -13.64 -1.30
N ARG A 37 -10.88 -13.54 0.03
CA ARG A 37 -9.79 -12.78 0.63
C ARG A 37 -8.46 -13.46 0.32
N ILE A 38 -7.47 -12.64 -0.05
CA ILE A 38 -6.09 -13.12 -0.23
C ILE A 38 -5.50 -13.37 1.15
N PRO A 39 -5.00 -14.60 1.43
CA PRO A 39 -4.36 -14.90 2.70
C PRO A 39 -2.97 -14.21 2.79
N PRO A 40 -2.51 -13.80 3.98
CA PRO A 40 -1.23 -13.08 4.13
C PRO A 40 -0.04 -13.83 3.52
N GLU A 41 -0.04 -15.16 3.57
CA GLU A 41 1.03 -16.01 3.05
C GLU A 41 1.14 -15.98 1.51
N ARG A 42 0.16 -15.37 0.82
CA ARG A 42 0.18 -15.16 -0.64
C ARG A 42 0.46 -13.70 -1.03
N MET A 43 0.68 -12.83 -0.05
CA MET A 43 1.11 -11.45 -0.31
C MET A 43 2.63 -11.40 -0.49
N VAL A 44 3.13 -10.32 -1.10
CA VAL A 44 4.57 -10.05 -1.22
C VAL A 44 4.98 -9.16 -0.06
N GLU A 45 6.09 -9.50 0.58
CA GLU A 45 6.68 -8.69 1.65
C GLU A 45 7.41 -7.48 1.06
N GLU A 46 7.21 -6.31 1.67
CA GLU A 46 8.00 -5.13 1.37
C GLU A 46 9.35 -5.22 2.09
N VAL A 47 10.43 -5.05 1.33
CA VAL A 47 11.80 -5.03 1.86
C VAL A 47 12.40 -3.66 1.55
N PRO A 48 13.02 -2.97 2.53
CA PRO A 48 13.74 -1.74 2.26
C PRO A 48 14.75 -1.96 1.13
N ALA A 49 14.83 -1.00 0.20
CA ALA A 49 15.83 -1.06 -0.85
C ALA A 49 17.23 -1.05 -0.22
N ASP A 50 18.09 -1.98 -0.63
CA ASP A 50 19.50 -1.90 -0.31
C ASP A 50 20.07 -0.59 -0.87
N ALA A 51 21.01 0.01 -0.14
CA ALA A 51 21.80 1.10 -0.70
C ALA A 51 22.43 0.58 -2.00
N PRO A 52 22.36 1.35 -3.09
CA PRO A 52 22.83 0.88 -4.39
C PRO A 52 24.28 0.45 -4.30
N ASN A 53 24.53 -0.82 -4.57
CA ASN A 53 25.86 -1.39 -4.74
C ASN A 53 26.35 -1.11 -6.17
N ASP A 54 26.24 0.15 -6.59
CA ASP A 54 26.72 0.60 -7.88
C ASP A 54 27.92 1.52 -7.64
N PRO A 55 29.13 1.17 -8.11
CA PRO A 55 30.28 2.08 -8.04
C PRO A 55 30.06 3.39 -8.82
N GLU A 56 29.05 3.45 -9.69
CA GLU A 56 28.64 4.63 -10.44
C GLU A 56 27.49 5.40 -9.77
N PHE A 57 27.06 4.98 -8.57
CA PHE A 57 26.04 5.71 -7.81
C PHE A 57 26.56 7.11 -7.46
N GLY A 58 26.01 8.12 -8.11
CA GLY A 58 26.50 9.50 -8.06
C GLY A 58 27.02 10.04 -9.39
N ARG A 59 27.02 9.26 -10.48
CA ARG A 59 27.05 9.83 -11.83
C ARG A 59 25.83 10.69 -12.04
N ASP A 60 26.07 11.92 -12.46
CA ASP A 60 25.01 12.83 -12.87
C ASP A 60 24.51 12.34 -14.24
N PRO A 61 23.30 11.76 -14.32
CA PRO A 61 22.77 11.29 -15.59
C PRO A 61 22.71 12.44 -16.60
N ASP A 62 22.58 13.69 -16.13
CA ASP A 62 22.53 14.87 -17.00
C ASP A 62 23.87 15.18 -17.66
N ALA A 63 24.96 14.99 -16.95
CA ALA A 63 26.31 15.16 -17.50
C ALA A 63 26.63 14.09 -18.56
N ASP A 64 26.19 12.85 -18.33
CA ASP A 64 26.55 11.72 -19.19
C ASP A 64 25.87 11.79 -20.57
N TRP A 65 24.61 12.22 -20.66
CA TRP A 65 23.94 12.37 -21.95
C TRP A 65 24.43 13.59 -22.72
N MET A 66 24.79 14.68 -22.03
CA MET A 66 25.35 15.87 -22.69
C MET A 66 26.68 15.58 -23.38
N VAL A 67 27.61 14.86 -22.73
CA VAL A 67 28.92 14.52 -23.34
C VAL A 67 28.78 13.54 -24.50
N LYS A 68 27.81 12.63 -24.45
CA LYS A 68 27.63 11.59 -25.48
C LYS A 68 27.05 12.12 -26.80
N TYR A 69 26.30 13.23 -26.76
CA TYR A 69 25.58 13.77 -27.92
C TYR A 69 25.97 15.22 -28.28
N SER A 70 27.01 15.79 -27.66
CA SER A 70 27.50 17.15 -27.97
C SER A 70 28.54 17.22 -29.10
N ALA A 71 28.73 16.17 -29.89
CA ALA A 71 29.69 16.11 -30.99
C ALA A 71 29.00 15.94 -32.35
#